data_AF-A0A3D5D8B3-F1
#
_entry.id   AF-A0A3D5D8B3-F1
#
_cell.length_a   1.000
_cell.length_b   1.000
_cell.length_c   1.000
_cell.angle_alpha   90.00
_cell.angle_beta   90.00
_cell.angle_gamma   90.00
#
_symmetry.space_group_name_H-M   'P 1'
#
loop_
_entity.id
_entity.type
_entity.pdbx_description
1 polymer ?
#
loop_
_entity_poly.entity_id
_entity_poly.type
_entity_poly.pdbx_seq_one_letter_code
_entity_poly.pdbx_strand_id
1 'polypeptide(L)'
;MDLAPLKPLQDRLEHHPVYAAVSDLPTLRVFMEHHVYSVWDFMSLLKALQQHAAPAAVPWLPGGNGPVQRFINEIVWQEESDEVPADGGVQYLSHFEMYLAAMREVGAEVSAVESFLDLVRSEGIQSGLQSGVAPAPANEFMRGTFAVLDEGAPYAVAASFA
;
A
#
# COMPACT_ATOMS: atom_id res chain seq x y z
N MET A 1 3.56 3.65 25.05
CA MET A 1 4.28 4.56 24.14
C MET A 1 3.59 5.91 24.27
N ASP A 2 4.32 6.97 24.62
CA ASP A 2 3.73 8.31 24.65
C ASP A 2 3.66 8.85 23.22
N LEU A 3 2.45 8.97 22.68
CA LEU A 3 2.20 9.48 21.33
C LEU A 3 1.88 10.99 21.33
N ALA A 4 1.91 11.65 22.49
CA ALA A 4 1.65 13.10 22.58
C ALA A 4 2.52 13.95 21.63
N PRO A 5 3.82 13.61 21.37
CA PRO A 5 4.63 14.36 20.40
C PRO A 5 4.11 14.28 18.95
N LEU A 6 3.31 13.27 18.61
CA LEU A 6 2.74 13.11 17.26
C LEU A 6 1.42 13.87 17.10
N LYS A 7 0.79 14.32 18.20
CA LYS A 7 -0.53 14.97 18.14
C LYS A 7 -0.59 16.17 17.18
N PRO A 8 0.40 17.09 17.15
CA PRO A 8 0.38 18.18 16.18
C PRO A 8 0.45 17.73 14.72
N LEU A 9 1.09 16.59 14.43
CA LEU A 9 1.16 16.02 13.08
C LEU A 9 -0.15 15.33 12.72
N GLN A 10 -0.76 14.60 13.66
CA GLN A 10 -2.09 14.00 13.49
C GLN A 10 -3.15 15.07 13.23
N ASP A 11 -3.15 16.15 14.01
CA ASP A 11 -4.11 17.26 13.82
C ASP A 11 -3.96 17.91 12.44
N ARG A 12 -2.71 18.06 11.95
CA ARG A 12 -2.44 18.58 10.61
C ARG A 12 -2.91 17.63 9.51
N LEU A 13 -2.77 16.32 9.71
CA LEU A 13 -3.24 15.30 8.78
C LEU A 13 -4.77 15.27 8.75
N GLU A 14 -5.43 15.21 9.90
CA GLU A 14 -6.90 15.20 10.03
C GLU A 14 -7.57 16.41 9.37
N HIS A 15 -6.94 17.58 9.43
CA HIS A 15 -7.45 18.81 8.82
C HIS A 15 -6.78 19.13 7.47
N HIS A 16 -6.16 18.15 6.83
CA HIS A 16 -5.42 18.39 5.60
C HIS A 16 -6.37 18.86 4.47
N PRO A 17 -6.02 19.92 3.71
CA PRO A 17 -6.90 20.47 2.66
C PRO A 17 -7.30 19.48 1.56
N VAL A 18 -6.55 18.38 1.39
CA VAL A 18 -6.83 17.35 0.38
C VAL A 18 -8.25 16.78 0.52
N TYR A 19 -8.75 16.59 1.74
CA TYR A 19 -10.08 16.02 1.95
C TYR A 19 -11.21 16.94 1.45
N ALA A 20 -11.04 18.26 1.57
CA ALA A 20 -11.99 19.23 1.04
C ALA A 20 -11.79 19.48 -0.46
N ALA A 21 -10.58 19.28 -0.98
CA ALA A 21 -10.27 19.46 -2.40
C ALA A 21 -10.90 18.37 -3.28
N VAL A 22 -11.04 17.14 -2.78
CA VAL A 22 -11.70 16.04 -3.50
C VAL A 22 -13.22 16.20 -3.41
N SER A 23 -13.77 17.16 -4.16
CA SER A 23 -15.19 17.53 -4.12
C SER A 23 -16.00 17.12 -5.35
N ASP A 24 -15.34 16.65 -6.41
CA ASP A 24 -15.97 16.24 -7.66
C ASP A 24 -15.22 15.07 -8.33
N LEU A 25 -15.87 14.48 -9.35
CA LEU A 25 -15.30 13.34 -10.08
C LEU A 25 -13.95 13.66 -10.75
N PRO A 26 -13.76 14.79 -11.46
CA PRO A 26 -12.45 15.13 -12.02
C PRO A 26 -11.34 15.17 -10.97
N THR A 27 -11.58 15.80 -9.82
CA THR A 27 -10.57 15.91 -8.77
C THR A 27 -10.34 14.58 -8.07
N LEU A 28 -11.39 13.75 -7.90
CA LEU A 28 -11.26 12.38 -7.40
C LEU A 28 -10.37 11.53 -8.31
N ARG A 29 -10.56 11.60 -9.63
CA ARG A 29 -9.71 10.85 -10.59
C ARG A 29 -8.24 11.21 -10.44
N VAL A 30 -7.93 12.51 -10.41
CA VAL A 30 -6.55 12.98 -10.19
C VAL A 30 -6.00 12.46 -8.87
N PHE A 31 -6.79 12.51 -7.79
CA PHE A 31 -6.37 11.94 -6.51
C PHE A 31 -6.05 10.45 -6.63
N MET A 32 -6.92 9.66 -7.26
CA MET A 32 -6.71 8.21 -7.40
C MET A 32 -5.49 7.87 -8.25
N GLU A 33 -5.28 8.59 -9.35
CA GLU A 33 -4.11 8.44 -10.25
C GLU A 33 -2.78 8.71 -9.53
N HIS A 34 -2.78 9.50 -8.45
CA HIS A 34 -1.60 9.71 -7.60
C HIS A 34 -1.53 8.70 -6.44
N HIS A 35 -2.68 8.41 -5.82
CA HIS A 35 -2.75 7.62 -4.59
C HIS A 35 -2.57 6.12 -4.84
N VAL A 36 -2.91 5.61 -6.02
CA VAL A 36 -2.80 4.19 -6.39
C VAL A 36 -1.40 3.61 -6.13
N TYR A 37 -0.35 4.41 -6.27
CA TYR A 37 1.03 4.00 -6.00
C TYR A 37 1.31 3.76 -4.52
N SER A 38 0.75 4.58 -3.63
CA SER A 38 0.83 4.35 -2.17
C SER A 38 -0.06 3.20 -1.70
N VAL A 39 -1.15 2.93 -2.42
CA VAL A 39 -1.96 1.72 -2.16
C VAL A 39 -1.16 0.47 -2.51
N TRP A 40 -0.39 0.51 -3.61
CA TRP A 40 0.47 -0.58 -4.01
C TRP A 40 1.71 -0.75 -3.11
N ASP A 41 2.44 0.33 -2.80
CA ASP A 41 3.70 0.23 -2.05
C ASP A 41 3.49 -0.19 -0.58
N PHE A 42 2.32 0.10 -0.01
CA PHE A 42 1.88 -0.36 1.30
C PHE A 42 1.99 -1.89 1.44
N MET A 43 1.65 -2.63 0.38
CA MET A 43 1.80 -4.08 0.36
C MET A 43 3.25 -4.53 0.55
N SER A 44 4.21 -3.74 0.08
CA SER A 44 5.64 -4.04 0.26
C SER A 44 6.05 -3.92 1.75
N LEU A 45 5.53 -2.92 2.47
CA LEU A 45 5.72 -2.79 3.92
C LEU A 45 5.07 -3.96 4.67
N LEU A 46 3.82 -4.31 4.32
CA LEU A 46 3.12 -5.45 4.92
C LEU A 46 3.88 -6.76 4.73
N LYS A 47 4.40 -7.00 3.52
CA LYS A 47 5.19 -8.20 3.22
C LYS A 47 6.51 -8.23 3.96
N ALA A 48 7.20 -7.11 4.09
CA ALA A 48 8.39 -7.04 4.91
C ALA A 48 8.07 -7.36 6.38
N LEU A 49 6.96 -6.86 6.93
CA LEU A 49 6.52 -7.24 8.29
C LEU A 49 6.15 -8.71 8.40
N GLN A 50 5.43 -9.27 7.41
CA GLN A 50 5.06 -10.69 7.38
C GLN A 50 6.31 -11.58 7.38
N GLN A 51 7.34 -11.24 6.60
CA GLN A 51 8.61 -11.97 6.60
C GLN A 51 9.28 -12.05 7.98
N HIS A 52 9.08 -11.05 8.84
CA HIS A 52 9.67 -11.02 10.17
C HIS A 52 8.76 -11.65 11.23
N ALA A 53 7.46 -11.35 11.18
CA ALA A 53 6.51 -11.74 12.21
C ALA A 53 5.89 -13.12 11.97
N ALA A 54 5.50 -13.40 10.72
CA ALA A 54 4.75 -14.60 10.31
C ALA A 54 5.26 -15.15 8.96
N PRO A 55 6.54 -15.54 8.85
CA PRO A 55 7.14 -15.89 7.56
C PRO A 55 6.51 -17.15 6.95
N ALA A 56 6.24 -17.07 5.64
CA ALA A 56 5.96 -18.23 4.81
C ALA A 56 7.28 -18.96 4.41
N ALA A 57 7.99 -19.51 5.41
CA ALA A 57 9.28 -20.19 5.22
C ALA A 57 9.17 -21.72 5.30
N VAL A 58 10.11 -22.42 4.64
CA VAL A 58 10.22 -23.89 4.65
C VAL A 58 11.62 -24.30 5.14
N PRO A 59 11.74 -25.25 6.09
CA PRO A 59 10.65 -25.95 6.79
C PRO A 59 9.90 -25.02 7.76
N TRP A 60 8.58 -25.21 7.86
CA TRP A 60 7.79 -24.51 8.88
C TRP A 60 8.14 -25.02 10.26
N LEU A 61 8.39 -24.10 11.19
CA LEU A 61 8.66 -24.39 12.60
C LEU A 61 7.73 -23.54 13.47
N PRO A 62 7.13 -24.10 14.53
CA PRO A 62 6.36 -23.33 15.49
C PRO A 62 7.30 -22.44 16.33
N GLY A 63 6.87 -21.21 16.62
CA GLY A 63 7.64 -20.26 17.44
C GLY A 63 7.13 -18.84 17.28
N GLY A 64 7.76 -17.88 17.96
CA GLY A 64 7.43 -16.45 17.86
C GLY A 64 6.29 -15.99 18.78
N ASN A 65 5.77 -14.79 18.50
CA ASN A 65 4.69 -14.17 19.26
C ASN A 65 3.35 -14.41 18.55
N GLY A 66 2.56 -15.37 19.05
CA GLY A 66 1.29 -15.78 18.45
C GLY A 66 0.29 -14.64 18.19
N PRO A 67 0.04 -13.73 19.15
CA PRO A 67 -0.76 -12.52 18.91
C PRO A 67 -0.27 -11.67 17.73
N VAL A 68 1.04 -11.41 17.62
CA VAL A 68 1.61 -10.61 16.51
C VAL A 68 1.51 -11.35 15.18
N GLN A 69 1.75 -12.66 15.18
CA GLN A 69 1.61 -13.52 13.99
C GLN A 69 0.18 -13.50 13.46
N ARG A 70 -0.79 -13.68 14.35
CA ARG A 70 -2.21 -13.61 14.02
C ARG A 70 -2.55 -12.24 13.43
N PHE A 71 -2.14 -11.17 14.12
CA PHE A 71 -2.42 -9.79 13.68
C PHE A 71 -1.91 -9.54 12.26
N ILE A 72 -0.64 -9.86 11.97
CA ILE A 72 -0.07 -9.66 10.63
C ILE A 72 -0.75 -10.55 9.58
N ASN A 73 -1.04 -11.82 9.89
CA ASN A 73 -1.72 -12.69 8.95
C ASN A 73 -3.18 -12.27 8.67
N GLU A 74 -3.89 -11.71 9.67
CA GLU A 74 -5.23 -11.18 9.48
C GLU A 74 -5.21 -9.95 8.55
N ILE A 75 -4.24 -9.06 8.69
CA ILE A 75 -4.06 -7.93 7.76
C ILE A 75 -3.74 -8.46 6.36
N VAL A 76 -2.83 -9.42 6.22
CA VAL A 76 -2.51 -10.01 4.90
C VAL A 76 -3.74 -10.63 4.25
N TRP A 77 -4.56 -11.34 5.02
CA TRP A 77 -5.80 -11.92 4.51
C TRP A 77 -6.76 -10.83 3.97
N GLN A 78 -6.93 -9.73 4.71
CA GLN A 78 -7.78 -8.60 4.33
C GLN A 78 -7.22 -7.82 3.12
N GLU A 79 -5.90 -7.66 3.02
CA GLU A 79 -5.31 -6.82 1.99
C GLU A 79 -5.04 -7.57 0.67
N GLU A 80 -4.83 -8.89 0.70
CA GLU A 80 -4.54 -9.68 -0.51
C GLU A 80 -5.71 -10.47 -1.08
N SER A 81 -6.73 -10.74 -0.27
CA SER A 81 -7.75 -11.73 -0.62
C SER A 81 -9.09 -11.45 0.08
N ASP A 82 -9.50 -10.19 0.12
CA ASP A 82 -10.76 -9.82 0.75
C ASP A 82 -11.97 -10.33 -0.03
N GLU A 83 -13.07 -10.52 0.67
CA GLU A 83 -14.35 -10.92 0.08
C GLU A 83 -15.08 -9.70 -0.50
N VAL A 84 -15.33 -9.72 -1.80
CA VAL A 84 -16.07 -8.66 -2.49
C VAL A 84 -17.36 -9.24 -3.07
N PRO A 85 -18.51 -8.55 -2.92
CA PRO A 85 -19.75 -8.96 -3.58
C PRO A 85 -19.57 -9.04 -5.10
N ALA A 86 -20.11 -10.10 -5.71
CA ALA A 86 -20.15 -10.29 -7.16
C ALA A 86 -21.52 -10.84 -7.59
N ASP A 87 -21.83 -10.72 -8.88
CA ASP A 87 -23.07 -11.27 -9.43
C ASP A 87 -23.14 -12.80 -9.20
N GLY A 88 -24.06 -13.21 -8.33
CA GLY A 88 -24.27 -14.62 -7.99
C GLY A 88 -23.33 -15.19 -6.92
N GLY A 89 -22.55 -14.36 -6.20
CA GLY A 89 -21.73 -14.84 -5.09
C GLY A 89 -20.69 -13.84 -4.57
N VAL A 90 -19.50 -14.36 -4.28
CA VAL A 90 -18.36 -13.62 -3.75
C VAL A 90 -17.17 -13.82 -4.69
N GLN A 91 -16.41 -12.77 -4.93
CA GLN A 91 -15.09 -12.82 -5.54
C GLN A 91 -14.04 -12.44 -4.49
N TYR A 92 -12.80 -12.89 -4.67
CA TYR A 92 -11.69 -12.53 -3.79
C TYR A 92 -10.72 -11.63 -4.54
N LEU A 93 -10.47 -10.44 -3.99
CA LEU A 93 -9.59 -9.45 -4.58
C LEU A 93 -8.66 -8.88 -3.52
N SER A 94 -7.45 -8.54 -3.94
CA SER A 94 -6.59 -7.66 -3.13
C SER A 94 -7.19 -6.26 -3.05
N HIS A 95 -6.84 -5.51 -2.01
CA HIS A 95 -7.21 -4.10 -1.87
C HIS A 95 -6.76 -3.28 -3.08
N PHE A 96 -5.57 -3.58 -3.60
CA PHE A 96 -5.07 -2.94 -4.81
C PHE A 96 -5.93 -3.22 -6.05
N GLU A 97 -6.36 -4.46 -6.26
CA GLU A 97 -7.27 -4.82 -7.36
C GLU A 97 -8.64 -4.15 -7.20
N MET A 98 -9.17 -4.10 -5.97
CA MET A 98 -10.39 -3.35 -5.66
C MET A 98 -10.23 -1.86 -5.99
N TYR A 99 -9.08 -1.27 -5.64
CA TYR A 99 -8.79 0.13 -5.93
C TYR A 99 -8.75 0.39 -7.44
N LEU A 100 -8.09 -0.46 -8.22
CA LEU A 100 -8.06 -0.36 -9.69
C LEU A 100 -9.46 -0.54 -10.31
N ALA A 101 -10.29 -1.43 -9.77
CA ALA A 101 -11.67 -1.58 -10.22
C ALA A 101 -12.47 -0.28 -9.99
N ALA A 102 -12.35 0.33 -8.81
CA ALA A 102 -12.97 1.61 -8.49
C ALA A 102 -12.46 2.74 -9.40
N MET A 103 -11.15 2.78 -9.69
CA MET A 103 -10.56 3.73 -10.63
C MET A 103 -11.23 3.63 -12.01
N ARG A 104 -11.36 2.41 -12.54
CA ARG A 104 -12.00 2.17 -13.84
C ARG A 104 -13.47 2.56 -13.82
N GLU A 105 -14.19 2.24 -12.74
CA GLU A 105 -15.62 2.59 -12.57
C GLU A 105 -15.84 4.11 -12.66
N VAL A 106 -15.00 4.89 -11.98
CA VAL A 106 -15.12 6.35 -12.02
C VAL A 106 -14.45 6.97 -13.25
N GLY A 107 -13.76 6.20 -14.09
CA GLY A 107 -13.08 6.65 -15.31
C GLY A 107 -11.75 7.37 -15.07
N ALA A 108 -11.01 6.99 -14.03
CA ALA A 108 -9.63 7.40 -13.80
C ALA A 108 -8.67 6.62 -14.73
N GLU A 109 -7.52 7.24 -15.04
CA GLU A 109 -6.45 6.63 -15.82
C GLU A 109 -5.75 5.51 -15.01
N VAL A 110 -5.62 4.30 -15.58
CA VAL A 110 -4.97 3.16 -14.91
C VAL A 110 -3.75 2.59 -15.67
N SER A 111 -3.59 2.93 -16.95
CA SER A 111 -2.52 2.37 -17.78
C SER A 111 -1.13 2.81 -17.32
N ALA A 112 -1.01 3.98 -16.68
CA ALA A 112 0.25 4.43 -16.10
C ALA A 112 0.69 3.49 -14.97
N VAL A 113 -0.17 3.21 -13.99
CA VAL A 113 0.20 2.31 -12.88
C VAL A 113 0.38 0.87 -13.36
N GLU A 114 -0.42 0.40 -14.32
CA GLU A 114 -0.22 -0.93 -14.92
C GLU A 114 1.14 -1.03 -15.62
N SER A 115 1.52 -0.02 -16.43
CA SER A 115 2.82 0.04 -17.09
C SER A 115 3.98 0.13 -16.10
N PHE A 116 3.79 0.88 -14.99
CA PHE A 116 4.76 0.94 -13.91
C PHE A 116 4.98 -0.43 -13.29
N LEU A 117 3.91 -1.18 -12.98
CA LEU A 117 4.01 -2.52 -12.40
C LEU A 117 4.65 -3.53 -13.35
N ASP A 118 4.38 -3.42 -14.65
CA ASP A 118 5.04 -4.25 -15.65
C ASP A 118 6.56 -4.02 -15.70
N LEU A 119 7.00 -2.75 -15.62
CA LEU A 119 8.42 -2.40 -15.50
C LEU A 119 9.03 -2.95 -14.20
N VAL A 120 8.34 -2.81 -13.06
CA VAL A 120 8.80 -3.36 -11.78
C VAL A 120 8.92 -4.89 -11.87
N ARG A 121 7.99 -5.56 -12.56
CA ARG A 121 8.01 -7.02 -12.75
C ARG A 121 9.16 -7.48 -13.64
N SER A 122 9.47 -6.76 -14.72
CA SER A 122 10.50 -7.16 -15.68
C SER A 122 11.91 -6.77 -15.26
N GLU A 123 12.08 -5.60 -14.64
CA GLU A 123 13.38 -4.94 -14.43
C GLU A 123 13.63 -4.53 -12.97
N GLY A 124 12.65 -4.71 -12.09
CA GLY A 124 12.74 -4.38 -10.68
C GLY A 124 12.34 -2.94 -10.34
N ILE A 125 12.22 -2.67 -9.05
CA ILE A 125 11.69 -1.41 -8.52
C ILE A 125 12.42 -0.17 -9.01
N GLN A 126 13.74 -0.24 -9.18
CA GLN A 126 14.54 0.91 -9.61
C GLN A 126 14.17 1.36 -11.03
N SER A 127 13.87 0.43 -11.94
CA SER A 127 13.42 0.77 -13.30
C SER A 127 12.06 1.47 -13.25
N GLY A 128 11.10 0.94 -12.48
CA GLY A 128 9.81 1.58 -12.26
C GLY A 128 9.96 3.01 -11.72
N LEU A 129 10.75 3.22 -10.68
CA LEU A 129 10.97 4.54 -10.07
C LEU A 129 11.71 5.53 -10.99
N GLN A 130 12.50 5.07 -11.95
CA GLN A 130 13.24 5.91 -12.90
C GLN A 130 12.48 6.18 -14.21
N SER A 131 11.40 5.44 -14.47
CA SER A 131 10.64 5.49 -15.73
C SER A 131 9.93 6.82 -16.01
N GLY A 132 9.64 7.61 -14.97
CA GLY A 132 8.83 8.83 -15.08
C GLY A 132 7.33 8.57 -15.28
N VAL A 133 6.88 7.32 -15.17
CA VAL A 133 5.46 6.94 -15.33
C VAL A 133 4.61 7.38 -14.13
N ALA A 134 5.12 7.18 -12.92
CA ALA A 134 4.42 7.63 -11.70
C ALA A 134 4.52 9.15 -11.53
N PRO A 135 3.45 9.83 -11.07
CA PRO A 135 3.51 11.25 -10.72
C PRO A 135 4.64 11.54 -9.74
N ALA A 136 5.33 12.67 -9.90
CA ALA A 136 6.53 12.99 -9.11
C ALA A 136 6.32 12.88 -7.58
N PRO A 137 5.20 13.38 -6.99
CA PRO A 137 4.96 13.23 -5.55
C PRO A 137 4.79 11.76 -5.12
N ALA A 138 4.12 10.95 -5.94
CA ALA A 138 3.94 9.53 -5.68
C ALA A 138 5.27 8.76 -5.79
N ASN A 139 6.10 9.13 -6.76
CA ASN A 139 7.44 8.58 -6.93
C ASN A 139 8.34 8.89 -5.72
N GLU A 140 8.32 10.14 -5.24
CA GLU A 140 9.05 10.56 -4.05
C GLU A 140 8.60 9.79 -2.80
N PHE A 141 7.27 9.63 -2.63
CA PHE A 141 6.70 8.84 -1.54
C PHE A 141 7.20 7.39 -1.58
N MET A 142 7.07 6.71 -2.73
CA MET A 142 7.54 5.34 -2.89
C MET A 142 9.05 5.21 -2.64
N ARG A 143 9.87 6.19 -3.06
CA ARG A 143 11.31 6.19 -2.74
C ARG A 143 11.57 6.20 -1.24
N GLY A 144 10.77 6.94 -0.48
CA GLY A 144 10.80 6.90 0.99
C GLY A 144 10.47 5.52 1.52
N THR A 145 9.36 4.93 1.07
CA THR A 145 8.92 3.58 1.44
C THR A 145 10.02 2.54 1.17
N PHE A 146 10.57 2.52 -0.04
CA PHE A 146 11.60 1.53 -0.42
C PHE A 146 12.96 1.81 0.24
N ALA A 147 13.29 3.05 0.61
CA ALA A 147 14.47 3.32 1.41
C ALA A 147 14.36 2.70 2.82
N VAL A 148 13.19 2.79 3.45
CA VAL A 148 12.93 2.14 4.76
C VAL A 148 13.03 0.62 4.63
N LEU A 149 12.51 0.05 3.54
CA LEU A 149 12.61 -1.38 3.26
C LEU A 149 14.07 -1.83 3.06
N ASP A 150 14.86 -1.06 2.33
CA ASP A 150 16.28 -1.35 2.07
C ASP A 150 17.14 -1.26 3.34
N GLU A 151 16.80 -0.39 4.31
CA GLU A 151 17.44 -0.36 5.63
C GLU A 151 17.21 -1.66 6.43
N GLY A 152 16.12 -2.37 6.17
CA GLY A 152 15.83 -3.69 6.73
C GLY A 152 15.52 -3.70 8.24
N ALA A 153 15.37 -2.55 8.88
CA ALA A 153 15.09 -2.45 10.31
C ALA A 153 13.60 -2.72 10.61
N PRO A 154 13.23 -3.82 11.30
CA PRO A 154 11.82 -4.20 11.44
C PRO A 154 10.96 -3.17 12.18
N TYR A 155 11.56 -2.43 13.13
CA TYR A 155 10.89 -1.36 13.84
C TYR A 155 10.65 -0.12 12.96
N ALA A 156 11.50 0.14 11.97
CA ALA A 156 11.35 1.26 11.05
C ALA A 156 10.26 0.96 10.02
N VAL A 157 10.24 -0.29 9.51
CA VAL A 157 9.14 -0.79 8.68
C VAL A 157 7.82 -0.74 9.45
N ALA A 158 7.80 -1.21 10.70
CA ALA A 158 6.60 -1.16 11.54
C ALA A 158 6.14 0.28 11.84
N ALA A 159 7.07 1.21 12.04
CA ALA A 159 6.75 2.62 12.26
C ALA A 159 6.23 3.32 10.99
N SER A 160 6.70 2.90 9.80
CA SER A 160 6.21 3.44 8.52
C SER A 160 4.87 2.83 8.09
N PHE A 161 4.56 1.63 8.59
CA PHE A 161 3.29 0.95 8.38
C PHE A 161 2.15 1.50 9.28
N ALA A 162 2.49 2.04 10.45
CA ALA A 162 1.55 2.47 11.49
C ALA A 162 0.97 3.88 11.27
#